data_AF-A0A4Q3UR37-F1
#
_entry.id   AF-A0A4Q3UR37-F1
#
_cell.length_a   1.000
_cell.length_b   1.000
_cell.length_c   1.000
_cell.angle_alpha   90.00
_cell.angle_beta   90.00
_cell.angle_gamma   90.00
#
_symmetry.space_group_name_H-M   'P 1'
#
loop_
_entity.id
_entity.type
_entity.pdbx_description
1 polymer ?
#
loop_
_entity_poly.entity_id
_entity_poly.type
_entity_poly.pdbx_seq_one_letter_code
_entity_poly.pdbx_strand_id
1 'polypeptide(L)'
;NKTDVKVTGVYQDFPANSSFKDVSFLSTWDLFASIDNYAKRASAEWDENSFQLFVELNEGADFSKLSGMIKDTRMKLPDPPAYKPEFFIHPMSSWHLHGDFKNGENVGGLVKIVRLFGIAGVFILLLACINFMNLSTARSEKRAKEVGLRKTIGSLRSQLVLQFFSESLMVSFISLLCCIGLVQLSLPFFNGIAGKYISIPWSNPVFWTFAIGFCLITGLIAGSYPALYLSSFRPIKVLKGTFKAGRLAALPRKALVVFQFTVSVVLMIGTIVVFRQIQYGKDRPIGYDKHNLVEVSMTTPELAKNYNALQNELRQSGYVAAIAQSSVPVTADYGGTTDVSWAGKTGENKPLFMSNRVTQDYGATIGWKIIKGRDFSSAFPTDTSAVILNTA
;
A
#
# COMPACT_ATOMS: atom_id res chain seq x y z
N ASN A 1 -0.88 36.47 10.73
CA ASN A 1 -2.10 36.50 9.89
C ASN A 1 -2.02 37.64 8.90
N LYS A 2 -2.17 37.36 7.60
CA LYS A 2 -1.97 38.33 6.49
C LYS A 2 -3.27 38.93 5.95
N THR A 3 -4.41 38.29 6.21
CA THR A 3 -5.71 38.65 5.63
C THR A 3 -6.81 38.26 6.60
N ASP A 4 -7.72 39.21 6.87
CA ASP A 4 -8.91 38.97 7.67
C ASP A 4 -10.02 38.39 6.79
N VAL A 5 -10.63 37.30 7.24
CA VAL A 5 -11.68 36.59 6.50
C VAL A 5 -12.90 36.38 7.39
N LYS A 6 -14.09 36.37 6.78
CA LYS A 6 -15.35 36.08 7.49
C LYS A 6 -15.71 34.60 7.34
N VAL A 7 -15.95 33.92 8.45
CA VAL A 7 -16.48 32.56 8.46
C VAL A 7 -17.94 32.59 7.97
N THR A 8 -18.24 31.85 6.91
CA THR A 8 -19.58 31.80 6.29
C THR A 8 -20.35 30.51 6.59
N GLY A 9 -19.69 29.49 7.12
CA GLY A 9 -20.31 28.21 7.46
C GLY A 9 -19.36 27.28 8.19
N VAL A 10 -19.92 26.19 8.71
CA VAL A 10 -19.18 25.07 9.32
C VAL A 10 -19.72 23.77 8.71
N TYR A 11 -18.87 22.76 8.58
CA TYR A 11 -19.22 21.45 8.04
C TYR A 11 -18.96 20.36 9.09
N GLN A 12 -19.63 19.22 8.92
CA GLN A 12 -19.39 18.04 9.75
C GLN A 12 -18.03 17.43 9.40
N ASP A 13 -17.27 17.01 10.43
CA ASP A 13 -15.97 16.36 10.25
C ASP A 13 -16.04 15.18 9.28
N PHE A 14 -15.09 15.16 8.35
CA PHE A 14 -14.96 14.05 7.40
C PHE A 14 -14.54 12.76 8.13
N PRO A 15 -15.06 11.59 7.71
CA PRO A 15 -14.65 10.31 8.27
C PRO A 15 -13.14 10.08 8.17
N ALA A 16 -12.57 9.34 9.13
CA ALA A 16 -11.13 9.06 9.17
C ALA A 16 -10.59 8.28 7.96
N ASN A 17 -11.47 7.61 7.20
CA ASN A 17 -11.16 6.90 5.96
C ASN A 17 -11.43 7.73 4.69
N SER A 18 -11.65 9.04 4.82
CA SER A 18 -11.83 9.98 3.71
C SER A 18 -10.50 10.58 3.27
N SER A 19 -10.35 10.83 1.96
CA SER A 19 -9.24 11.65 1.43
C SER A 19 -9.28 13.10 1.93
N PHE A 20 -10.42 13.55 2.46
CA PHE A 20 -10.63 14.90 2.97
C PHE A 20 -10.52 15.01 4.50
N LYS A 21 -10.09 13.95 5.19
CA LYS A 21 -10.05 13.90 6.67
C LYS A 21 -9.23 15.02 7.34
N ASP A 22 -8.23 15.56 6.63
CA ASP A 22 -7.31 16.57 7.17
C ASP A 22 -7.67 17.99 6.69
N VAL A 23 -8.81 18.17 6.00
CA VAL A 23 -9.29 19.49 5.57
C VAL A 23 -9.65 20.32 6.80
N SER A 24 -8.91 21.42 6.99
CA SER A 24 -9.10 22.33 8.14
C SER A 24 -10.07 23.48 7.85
N PHE A 25 -10.09 23.96 6.59
CA PHE A 25 -11.04 24.96 6.12
C PHE A 25 -11.18 24.87 4.60
N LEU A 26 -12.26 25.43 4.07
CA LEU A 26 -12.49 25.61 2.64
C LEU A 26 -12.63 27.10 2.34
N SER A 27 -12.15 27.52 1.17
CA SER A 27 -12.23 28.91 0.71
C SER A 27 -12.59 28.96 -0.77
N THR A 28 -13.07 30.10 -1.24
CA THR A 28 -13.35 30.32 -2.66
C THR A 28 -12.04 30.48 -3.42
N TRP A 29 -12.04 30.06 -4.69
CA TRP A 29 -10.89 30.28 -5.58
C TRP A 29 -10.52 31.77 -5.68
N ASP A 30 -11.52 32.65 -5.78
CA ASP A 30 -11.31 34.10 -5.88
C ASP A 30 -10.54 34.66 -4.67
N LEU A 31 -10.87 34.21 -3.45
CA LEU A 31 -10.14 34.63 -2.26
C LEU A 31 -8.70 34.12 -2.30
N PHE A 32 -8.50 32.86 -2.66
CA PHE A 32 -7.16 32.27 -2.76
C PHE A 32 -6.30 32.98 -3.83
N ALA A 33 -6.85 33.24 -5.01
CA ALA A 33 -6.18 33.97 -6.08
C ALA A 33 -5.91 35.45 -5.75
N SER A 34 -6.67 36.06 -4.82
CA SER A 34 -6.42 37.44 -4.37
C SER A 34 -5.21 37.57 -3.45
N ILE A 35 -4.88 36.50 -2.71
CA ILE A 35 -3.81 36.50 -1.70
C ILE A 35 -2.55 35.75 -2.15
N ASP A 36 -2.66 34.90 -3.18
CA ASP A 36 -1.56 34.12 -3.72
C ASP A 36 -1.27 34.49 -5.18
N ASN A 37 -0.08 35.07 -5.40
CA ASN A 37 0.35 35.54 -6.73
C ASN A 37 0.47 34.39 -7.75
N TYR A 38 0.79 33.18 -7.28
CA TYR A 38 0.92 32.02 -8.16
C TYR A 38 -0.46 31.58 -8.66
N ALA A 39 -1.44 31.41 -7.76
CA ALA A 39 -2.82 31.11 -8.09
C ALA A 39 -3.44 32.16 -9.02
N LYS A 40 -3.14 33.45 -8.79
CA LYS A 40 -3.57 34.54 -9.66
C LYS A 40 -3.08 34.38 -11.10
N ARG A 41 -1.79 34.06 -11.28
CA ARG A 41 -1.18 33.85 -12.60
C ARG A 41 -1.72 32.57 -13.25
N ALA A 42 -1.77 31.48 -12.48
CA ALA A 42 -2.27 30.18 -12.90
C ALA A 42 -3.70 30.23 -13.45
N SER A 43 -4.54 31.14 -12.93
CA SER A 43 -5.93 31.29 -13.38
C SER A 43 -6.07 31.66 -14.86
N ALA A 44 -5.00 32.14 -15.51
CA ALA A 44 -4.99 32.49 -16.93
C ALA A 44 -4.14 31.53 -17.80
N GLU A 45 -3.47 30.54 -17.20
CA GLU A 45 -2.52 29.65 -17.88
C GLU A 45 -3.12 28.24 -18.05
N TRP A 46 -3.50 27.87 -19.28
CA TRP A 46 -4.10 26.57 -19.58
C TRP A 46 -3.16 25.37 -19.41
N ASP A 47 -1.84 25.62 -19.43
CA ASP A 47 -0.82 24.58 -19.31
C ASP A 47 -0.34 24.43 -17.85
N GLU A 48 -0.93 25.17 -16.91
CA GLU A 48 -0.72 25.02 -15.48
C GLU A 48 -1.53 23.85 -14.92
N ASN A 49 -0.84 22.84 -14.38
CA ASN A 49 -1.43 21.58 -13.91
C ASN A 49 -1.27 21.37 -12.40
N SER A 50 -1.00 22.43 -11.64
CA SER A 50 -0.75 22.38 -10.20
C SER A 50 -1.99 22.17 -9.31
N PHE A 51 -3.20 22.24 -9.88
CA PHE A 51 -4.44 22.21 -9.10
C PHE A 51 -5.30 21.00 -9.46
N GLN A 52 -5.82 20.33 -8.43
CA GLN A 52 -6.79 19.25 -8.61
C GLN A 52 -8.17 19.82 -8.92
N LEU A 53 -8.78 19.31 -9.99
CA LEU A 53 -10.15 19.65 -10.37
C LEU A 53 -11.09 18.51 -9.96
N PHE A 54 -12.16 18.87 -9.27
CA PHE A 54 -13.23 17.94 -8.89
C PHE A 54 -14.48 18.27 -9.70
N VAL A 55 -15.14 17.23 -10.21
CA VAL A 55 -16.37 17.36 -10.98
C VAL A 55 -17.39 16.39 -10.39
N GLU A 56 -18.57 16.92 -10.05
CA GLU A 56 -19.71 16.10 -9.67
C GLU A 56 -20.48 15.71 -10.93
N LEU A 57 -20.81 14.43 -11.05
CA LEU A 57 -21.54 13.90 -12.21
C LEU A 57 -22.97 13.54 -11.81
N ASN A 58 -23.89 13.69 -12.75
CA ASN A 58 -25.26 13.19 -12.58
C ASN A 58 -25.26 11.67 -12.37
N GLU A 59 -26.26 11.18 -11.63
CA GLU A 59 -26.45 9.74 -11.41
C GLU A 59 -26.54 8.98 -12.74
N GLY A 60 -25.80 7.86 -12.84
CA GLY A 60 -25.76 7.02 -14.04
C GLY A 60 -24.91 7.58 -15.20
N ALA A 61 -24.18 8.67 -15.01
CA ALA A 61 -23.28 9.19 -16.03
C ALA A 61 -22.17 8.19 -16.41
N ASP A 62 -21.87 8.10 -17.71
CA ASP A 62 -20.80 7.26 -18.24
C ASP A 62 -19.47 8.03 -18.24
N PHE A 63 -18.54 7.59 -17.38
CA PHE A 63 -17.20 8.17 -17.25
C PHE A 63 -16.38 8.12 -18.54
N SER A 64 -16.49 7.05 -19.33
CA SER A 64 -15.76 6.89 -20.59
C SER A 64 -16.28 7.85 -21.64
N LYS A 65 -17.61 7.98 -21.74
CA LYS A 65 -18.24 8.93 -22.65
C LYS A 65 -17.86 10.37 -22.32
N LEU A 66 -17.93 10.75 -21.04
CA LEU A 66 -17.58 12.10 -20.60
C LEU A 66 -16.09 12.40 -20.77
N SER A 67 -15.21 11.46 -20.44
CA SER A 67 -13.77 11.59 -20.68
C SER A 67 -13.49 11.81 -22.18
N GLY A 68 -14.18 11.07 -23.06
CA GLY A 68 -14.08 11.27 -24.51
C GLY A 68 -14.52 12.67 -24.98
N MET A 69 -15.49 13.30 -24.31
CA MET A 69 -15.95 14.65 -24.66
C MET A 69 -14.92 15.73 -24.32
N ILE A 70 -14.24 15.60 -23.18
CA ILE A 70 -13.26 16.59 -22.69
C ILE A 70 -11.83 16.30 -23.17
N LYS A 71 -11.58 15.11 -23.71
CA LYS A 71 -10.27 14.59 -24.11
C LYS A 71 -9.37 15.63 -24.77
N ASP A 72 -9.87 16.22 -25.85
CA ASP A 72 -9.10 17.13 -26.70
C ASP A 72 -9.36 18.61 -26.39
N THR A 73 -9.87 18.95 -25.20
CA THR A 73 -10.25 20.35 -24.87
C THR A 73 -9.10 21.32 -25.07
N ARG A 74 -7.88 20.99 -24.61
CA ARG A 74 -6.70 21.85 -24.79
C ARG A 74 -6.27 21.98 -26.25
N MET A 75 -6.49 20.93 -27.05
CA MET A 75 -6.17 20.90 -28.48
C MET A 75 -7.11 21.77 -29.32
N LYS A 76 -8.29 22.13 -28.80
CA LYS A 76 -9.27 23.00 -29.47
C LYS A 76 -9.05 24.49 -29.21
N LEU A 77 -8.14 24.84 -28.30
CA LEU A 77 -7.82 26.22 -27.97
C LEU A 77 -6.77 26.81 -28.93
N PRO A 78 -6.66 28.15 -29.02
CA PRO A 78 -5.55 28.79 -29.71
C PRO A 78 -4.20 28.28 -29.16
N ASP A 79 -3.20 28.15 -30.05
CA ASP A 79 -1.86 27.63 -29.72
C ASP A 79 -1.90 26.21 -29.08
N PRO A 80 -2.29 25.17 -29.84
CA PRO A 80 -2.35 23.81 -29.33
C PRO A 80 -0.93 23.27 -29.08
N PRO A 81 -0.67 22.65 -27.91
CA PRO A 81 0.66 22.19 -27.57
C PRO A 81 1.04 20.92 -28.35
N ALA A 82 2.32 20.84 -28.76
CA ALA A 82 2.86 19.69 -29.50
C ALA A 82 2.80 18.35 -28.73
N TYR A 83 2.77 18.39 -27.40
CA TYR A 83 2.72 17.19 -26.54
C TYR A 83 1.33 16.56 -26.43
N LYS A 84 0.29 17.15 -27.04
CA LYS A 84 -1.07 16.60 -27.18
C LYS A 84 -1.66 16.05 -25.85
N PRO A 85 -1.91 16.91 -24.86
CA PRO A 85 -2.51 16.48 -23.60
C PRO A 85 -3.92 15.94 -23.80
N GLU A 86 -4.24 14.91 -23.04
CA GLU A 86 -5.57 14.33 -22.98
C GLU A 86 -6.16 14.55 -21.57
N PHE A 87 -7.37 15.12 -21.50
CA PHE A 87 -8.11 15.21 -20.24
C PHE A 87 -9.04 14.01 -20.07
N PHE A 88 -9.18 13.55 -18.83
CA PHE A 88 -10.11 12.47 -18.50
C PHE A 88 -10.63 12.64 -17.08
N ILE A 89 -11.75 11.98 -16.78
CA ILE A 89 -12.34 11.98 -15.44
C ILE A 89 -11.93 10.68 -14.75
N HIS A 90 -11.37 10.80 -13.55
CA HIS A 90 -10.99 9.65 -12.73
C HIS A 90 -11.96 9.49 -11.54
N PRO A 91 -12.74 8.40 -11.47
CA PRO A 91 -13.79 8.24 -10.46
C PRO A 91 -13.23 8.16 -9.03
N MET A 92 -13.89 8.85 -8.09
CA MET A 92 -13.49 8.90 -6.68
C MET A 92 -13.39 7.53 -6.01
N SER A 93 -14.22 6.57 -6.41
CA SER A 93 -14.17 5.18 -5.95
C SER A 93 -12.85 4.46 -6.28
N SER A 94 -12.08 4.97 -7.25
CA SER A 94 -10.84 4.37 -7.72
C SER A 94 -9.58 5.04 -7.19
N TRP A 95 -9.68 6.24 -6.60
CA TRP A 95 -8.52 7.05 -6.17
C TRP A 95 -7.58 6.30 -5.23
N HIS A 96 -8.13 5.51 -4.31
CA HIS A 96 -7.32 4.83 -3.30
C HIS A 96 -6.53 3.63 -3.87
N LEU A 97 -7.15 2.84 -4.75
CA LEU A 97 -6.56 1.57 -5.21
C LEU A 97 -5.85 1.69 -6.57
N HIS A 98 -6.30 2.65 -7.40
CA HIS A 98 -5.87 2.85 -8.77
C HIS A 98 -5.44 4.31 -8.99
N GLY A 99 -4.62 4.85 -8.10
CA GLY A 99 -4.14 6.24 -8.17
C GLY A 99 -2.85 6.46 -8.95
N ASP A 100 -2.14 5.40 -9.34
CA ASP A 100 -0.84 5.53 -10.01
C ASP A 100 -1.00 5.59 -11.53
N PHE A 101 -0.44 6.64 -12.13
CA PHE A 101 -0.43 6.84 -13.57
C PHE A 101 1.01 6.93 -14.09
N LYS A 102 1.28 6.33 -15.25
CA LYS A 102 2.52 6.53 -16.02
C LYS A 102 2.14 6.88 -17.44
N ASN A 103 2.62 8.02 -17.94
CA ASN A 103 2.31 8.52 -19.28
C ASN A 103 0.80 8.56 -19.59
N GLY A 104 -0.02 8.96 -18.60
CA GLY A 104 -1.47 9.03 -18.75
C GLY A 104 -2.21 7.70 -18.59
N GLU A 105 -1.51 6.56 -18.50
CA GLU A 105 -2.13 5.26 -18.28
C GLU A 105 -2.13 4.84 -16.81
N ASN A 106 -3.26 4.32 -16.34
CA ASN A 106 -3.37 3.80 -14.98
C ASN A 106 -2.56 2.50 -14.84
N VAL A 107 -1.46 2.56 -14.11
CA VAL A 107 -0.60 1.40 -13.85
C VAL A 107 -0.94 0.68 -12.55
N GLY A 108 -2.09 1.01 -11.95
CA GLY A 108 -2.61 0.47 -10.71
C GLY A 108 -2.29 1.36 -9.50
N GLY A 109 -1.64 0.77 -8.51
CA GLY A 109 -1.33 1.43 -7.24
C GLY A 109 -1.42 0.43 -6.10
N LEU A 110 -2.06 0.84 -5.01
CA LEU A 110 -2.26 0.02 -3.82
C LEU A 110 -3.04 -1.29 -4.09
N VAL A 111 -3.77 -1.39 -5.21
CA VAL A 111 -4.43 -2.63 -5.63
C VAL A 111 -3.46 -3.82 -5.72
N LYS A 112 -2.19 -3.58 -6.11
CA LYS A 112 -1.18 -4.64 -6.20
C LYS A 112 -0.86 -5.21 -4.82
N ILE A 113 -0.76 -4.33 -3.83
CA ILE A 113 -0.51 -4.70 -2.43
C ILE A 113 -1.70 -5.48 -1.87
N VAL A 114 -2.93 -5.02 -2.12
CA VAL A 114 -4.16 -5.73 -1.69
C VAL A 114 -4.24 -7.12 -2.32
N ARG A 115 -3.95 -7.26 -3.62
CA ARG A 115 -3.92 -8.57 -4.29
C ARG A 115 -2.85 -9.48 -3.71
N LEU A 116 -1.65 -8.96 -3.43
CA LEU A 116 -0.56 -9.74 -2.85
C LEU A 116 -0.91 -10.25 -1.44
N PHE A 117 -1.43 -9.39 -0.57
CA PHE A 117 -1.88 -9.80 0.76
C PHE A 117 -3.08 -10.75 0.71
N GLY A 118 -4.01 -10.54 -0.23
CA GLY A 118 -5.13 -11.44 -0.45
C GLY A 118 -4.67 -12.85 -0.84
N ILE A 119 -3.78 -12.96 -1.83
CA ILE A 119 -3.21 -14.24 -2.27
C ILE A 119 -2.43 -14.92 -1.14
N ALA A 120 -1.59 -14.17 -0.42
CA ALA A 120 -0.86 -14.69 0.74
C ALA A 120 -1.80 -15.21 1.83
N GLY A 121 -2.88 -14.46 2.12
CA GLY A 121 -3.93 -14.87 3.05
C GLY A 121 -4.59 -16.18 2.64
N VAL A 122 -4.96 -16.34 1.36
CA VAL A 122 -5.52 -17.59 0.84
C VAL A 122 -4.55 -18.77 1.03
N PHE A 123 -3.26 -18.59 0.74
CA PHE A 123 -2.27 -19.65 0.96
C PHE A 123 -2.10 -20.01 2.44
N ILE A 124 -2.09 -19.02 3.34
CA ILE A 124 -2.00 -19.26 4.79
C ILE A 124 -3.22 -20.03 5.30
N LEU A 125 -4.42 -19.65 4.87
CA LEU A 125 -5.66 -20.35 5.21
C LEU A 125 -5.64 -21.80 4.69
N LEU A 126 -5.19 -22.01 3.45
CA LEU A 126 -5.06 -23.34 2.87
C LEU A 126 -4.04 -24.19 3.63
N LEU A 127 -2.89 -23.63 4.01
CA LEU A 127 -1.89 -24.29 4.85
C LEU A 127 -2.47 -24.72 6.20
N ALA A 128 -3.29 -23.86 6.83
CA ALA A 128 -3.95 -24.18 8.08
C ALA A 128 -4.92 -25.37 7.92
N CYS A 129 -5.71 -25.39 6.83
CA CYS A 129 -6.61 -26.51 6.52
C CYS A 129 -5.85 -27.82 6.30
N ILE A 130 -4.77 -27.80 5.52
CA ILE A 130 -3.95 -29.00 5.27
C ILE A 130 -3.31 -29.49 6.56
N ASN A 131 -2.78 -28.58 7.38
CA ASN A 131 -2.19 -28.94 8.67
C ASN A 131 -3.23 -29.58 9.60
N PHE A 132 -4.42 -29.01 9.70
CA PHE A 132 -5.50 -29.56 10.51
C PHE A 132 -5.96 -30.94 10.00
N MET A 133 -6.09 -31.12 8.68
CA MET A 133 -6.38 -32.42 8.07
C MET A 133 -5.29 -33.46 8.38
N ASN A 134 -4.01 -33.08 8.25
CA ASN A 134 -2.87 -33.95 8.53
C ASN A 134 -2.84 -34.40 10.00
N LEU A 135 -3.10 -33.47 10.93
CA LEU A 135 -3.13 -33.74 12.37
C LEU A 135 -4.35 -34.60 12.74
N SER A 136 -5.52 -34.29 12.20
CA SER A 136 -6.76 -35.08 12.37
C SER A 136 -6.54 -36.52 11.90
N THR A 137 -6.00 -36.70 10.69
CA THR A 137 -5.70 -38.01 10.10
C THR A 137 -4.75 -38.85 10.96
N ALA A 138 -3.65 -38.25 11.44
CA ALA A 138 -2.68 -38.94 12.31
C ALA A 138 -3.31 -39.36 13.66
N ARG A 139 -4.24 -38.56 14.20
CA ARG A 139 -4.98 -38.90 15.42
C ARG A 139 -5.93 -40.06 15.18
N SER A 140 -6.56 -40.11 14.01
CA SER A 140 -7.57 -41.12 13.71
C SER A 140 -6.98 -42.51 13.45
N GLU A 141 -5.72 -42.62 12.99
CA GLU A 141 -5.00 -43.90 12.96
C GLU A 141 -4.89 -44.55 14.35
N LYS A 142 -4.61 -43.75 15.39
CA LYS A 142 -4.58 -44.24 16.78
C LYS A 142 -5.96 -44.71 17.27
N ARG A 143 -7.03 -44.09 16.79
CA ARG A 143 -8.43 -44.41 17.10
C ARG A 143 -9.01 -45.55 16.25
N ALA A 144 -8.26 -46.11 15.31
CA ALA A 144 -8.74 -47.19 14.43
C ALA A 144 -9.18 -48.44 15.21
N LYS A 145 -8.47 -48.79 16.29
CA LYS A 145 -8.81 -49.94 17.15
C LYS A 145 -10.15 -49.75 17.87
N GLU A 146 -10.38 -48.53 18.37
CA GLU A 146 -11.62 -48.15 19.04
C GLU A 146 -12.83 -48.24 18.11
N VAL A 147 -12.70 -47.72 16.88
CA VAL A 147 -13.74 -47.81 15.85
C VAL A 147 -14.02 -49.25 15.45
N GLY A 148 -12.99 -50.09 15.37
CA GLY A 148 -13.12 -51.53 15.13
C GLY A 148 -13.94 -52.25 16.20
N LEU A 149 -13.67 -51.95 17.47
CA LEU A 149 -14.40 -52.49 18.63
C LEU A 149 -15.88 -52.05 18.62
N ARG A 150 -16.15 -50.77 18.39
CA ARG A 150 -17.53 -50.24 18.34
C ARG A 150 -18.37 -50.88 17.22
N LYS A 151 -17.77 -51.11 16.05
CA LYS A 151 -18.44 -51.83 14.97
C LYS A 151 -18.73 -53.29 15.30
N THR A 152 -17.86 -53.98 16.06
CA THR A 152 -18.16 -55.34 16.52
C THR A 152 -19.30 -55.38 17.54
N ILE A 153 -19.51 -54.29 18.28
CA ILE A 153 -20.61 -54.13 19.24
C ILE A 153 -21.90 -53.63 18.55
N GLY A 154 -21.88 -53.39 17.23
CA GLY A 154 -23.07 -53.07 16.43
C GLY A 154 -23.23 -51.60 16.03
N SER A 155 -22.23 -50.74 16.25
CA SER A 155 -22.32 -49.34 15.78
C SER A 155 -22.43 -49.24 14.26
N LEU A 156 -23.41 -48.46 13.79
CA LEU A 156 -23.64 -48.19 12.38
C LEU A 156 -22.57 -47.24 11.82
N ARG A 157 -22.25 -47.40 10.53
CA ARG A 157 -21.29 -46.52 9.83
C ARG A 157 -21.67 -45.04 9.93
N SER A 158 -22.96 -44.73 9.81
CA SER A 158 -23.50 -43.36 9.88
C SER A 158 -23.27 -42.70 11.25
N GLN A 159 -23.41 -43.45 12.34
CA GLN A 159 -23.18 -42.95 13.70
C GLN A 159 -21.72 -42.52 13.90
N LEU A 160 -20.78 -43.32 13.40
CA LEU A 160 -19.35 -43.01 13.47
C LEU A 160 -18.99 -41.80 12.60
N VAL A 161 -19.55 -41.73 11.38
CA VAL A 161 -19.36 -40.59 10.47
C VAL A 161 -19.84 -39.29 11.12
N LEU A 162 -21.07 -39.28 11.65
CA LEU A 162 -21.65 -38.11 12.29
C LEU A 162 -20.83 -37.66 13.51
N GLN A 163 -20.38 -38.61 14.34
CA GLN A 163 -19.53 -38.30 15.49
C GLN A 163 -18.23 -37.60 15.10
N PHE A 164 -17.51 -38.11 14.09
CA PHE A 164 -16.24 -37.54 13.66
C PHE A 164 -16.39 -36.15 13.01
N PHE A 165 -17.45 -35.94 12.23
CA PHE A 165 -17.75 -34.63 11.69
C PHE A 165 -18.11 -33.63 12.79
N SER A 166 -18.96 -34.01 13.75
CA SER A 166 -19.32 -33.15 14.88
C SER A 166 -18.12 -32.80 15.75
N GLU A 167 -17.22 -33.74 16.04
CA GLU A 167 -15.97 -33.46 16.78
C GLU A 167 -15.09 -32.45 16.03
N SER A 168 -14.93 -32.63 14.72
CA SER A 168 -14.10 -31.75 13.88
C SER A 168 -14.69 -30.34 13.76
N LEU A 169 -16.01 -30.24 13.60
CA LEU A 169 -16.73 -28.97 13.56
C LEU A 169 -16.68 -28.24 14.90
N MET A 170 -16.87 -28.95 16.01
CA MET A 170 -16.80 -28.37 17.35
C MET A 170 -15.41 -27.79 17.64
N VAL A 171 -14.35 -28.52 17.30
CA VAL A 171 -12.96 -28.04 17.44
C VAL A 171 -12.71 -26.80 16.58
N SER A 172 -13.22 -26.79 15.34
CA SER A 172 -13.09 -25.65 14.43
C SER A 172 -13.80 -24.41 14.97
N PHE A 173 -15.01 -24.60 15.53
CA PHE A 173 -15.79 -23.51 16.11
C PHE A 173 -15.14 -22.93 17.37
N ILE A 174 -14.64 -23.78 18.28
CA ILE A 174 -13.88 -23.33 19.45
C ILE A 174 -12.63 -22.55 19.01
N SER A 175 -11.93 -23.05 17.98
CA SER A 175 -10.76 -22.37 17.43
C SER A 175 -11.10 -20.99 16.84
N LEU A 176 -12.26 -20.85 16.20
CA LEU A 176 -12.75 -19.56 15.70
C LEU A 176 -12.99 -18.57 16.85
N LEU A 177 -13.62 -19.00 17.94
CA LEU A 177 -13.83 -18.16 19.13
C LEU A 177 -12.50 -17.71 19.75
N CYS A 178 -11.54 -18.63 19.89
CA CYS A 178 -10.20 -18.29 20.36
C CYS A 178 -9.49 -17.32 19.40
N CYS A 179 -9.64 -17.51 18.09
CA CYS A 179 -9.07 -16.63 17.07
C CYS A 179 -9.62 -15.20 17.19
N ILE A 180 -10.94 -15.03 17.35
CA ILE A 180 -11.56 -13.71 17.54
C ILE A 180 -10.98 -13.01 18.78
N GLY A 181 -10.85 -13.73 19.90
CA GLY A 181 -10.24 -13.20 21.12
C GLY A 181 -8.78 -12.77 20.93
N LEU A 182 -7.97 -13.60 20.26
CA LEU A 182 -6.57 -13.28 19.96
C LEU A 182 -6.42 -12.08 19.02
N VAL A 183 -7.26 -11.99 17.99
CA VAL A 183 -7.27 -10.84 17.06
C VAL A 183 -7.66 -9.58 17.81
N GLN A 184 -8.71 -9.61 18.63
CA GLN A 184 -9.15 -8.46 19.42
C GLN A 184 -8.05 -7.95 20.37
N LEU A 185 -7.27 -8.86 20.99
CA LEU A 185 -6.16 -8.50 21.87
C LEU A 185 -4.95 -7.94 21.10
N SER A 186 -4.71 -8.45 19.89
CA SER A 186 -3.53 -8.10 19.08
C SER A 186 -3.72 -6.79 18.28
N LEU A 187 -4.98 -6.45 17.94
CA LEU A 187 -5.31 -5.27 17.12
C LEU A 187 -4.80 -3.93 17.68
N PRO A 188 -4.93 -3.61 18.99
CA PRO A 188 -4.42 -2.35 19.53
C PRO A 188 -2.91 -2.18 19.33
N PHE A 189 -2.14 -3.24 19.59
CA PHE A 189 -0.69 -3.24 19.38
C PHE A 189 -0.33 -3.08 17.90
N PHE A 190 -1.04 -3.81 17.03
CA PHE A 190 -0.87 -3.69 15.58
C PHE A 190 -1.19 -2.28 15.08
N ASN A 191 -2.30 -1.69 15.54
CA ASN A 191 -2.73 -0.34 15.17
C ASN A 191 -1.71 0.72 15.62
N GLY A 192 -1.10 0.54 16.80
CA GLY A 192 -0.04 1.43 17.29
C GLY A 192 1.21 1.41 16.42
N ILE A 193 1.65 0.23 15.97
CA ILE A 193 2.82 0.10 15.09
C ILE A 193 2.51 0.54 13.66
N ALA A 194 1.32 0.18 13.15
CA ALA A 194 0.93 0.47 11.78
C ALA A 194 0.49 1.92 11.56
N GLY A 195 0.17 2.66 12.62
CA GLY A 195 -0.44 3.99 12.51
C GLY A 195 -1.78 3.93 11.78
N LYS A 196 -2.53 2.84 11.93
CA LYS A 196 -3.81 2.58 11.27
C LYS A 196 -4.88 2.28 12.31
N TYR A 197 -6.14 2.48 11.93
CA TYR A 197 -7.28 2.10 12.75
C TYR A 197 -8.00 0.91 12.10
N ILE A 198 -7.58 -0.30 12.46
CA ILE A 198 -8.22 -1.55 12.03
C ILE A 198 -9.03 -2.09 13.20
N SER A 199 -10.29 -2.44 12.93
CA SER A 199 -11.20 -3.07 13.88
C SER A 199 -11.92 -4.25 13.24
N ILE A 200 -12.39 -5.18 14.08
CA ILE A 200 -13.26 -6.26 13.62
C ILE A 200 -14.60 -5.63 13.19
N PRO A 201 -15.08 -5.89 11.96
CA PRO A 201 -16.31 -5.29 11.46
C PRO A 201 -17.53 -6.03 12.01
N TRP A 202 -17.82 -5.85 13.30
CA TRP A 202 -18.88 -6.55 14.02
C TRP A 202 -20.26 -6.46 13.35
N SER A 203 -20.58 -5.32 12.74
CA SER A 203 -21.84 -5.06 12.07
C SER A 203 -21.92 -5.57 10.63
N ASN A 204 -20.82 -6.06 10.04
CA ASN A 204 -20.79 -6.47 8.64
C ASN A 204 -21.20 -7.95 8.48
N PRO A 205 -22.39 -8.26 7.93
CA PRO A 205 -22.87 -9.64 7.80
C PRO A 205 -22.06 -10.45 6.78
N VAL A 206 -21.47 -9.80 5.77
CA VAL A 206 -20.67 -10.46 4.74
C VAL A 206 -19.41 -11.04 5.36
N PHE A 207 -18.75 -10.29 6.25
CA PHE A 207 -17.58 -10.76 6.99
C PHE A 207 -17.88 -12.04 7.78
N TRP A 208 -18.96 -12.05 8.56
CA TRP A 208 -19.35 -13.22 9.37
C TRP A 208 -19.77 -14.41 8.51
N THR A 209 -20.43 -14.16 7.38
CA THR A 209 -20.78 -15.22 6.42
C THR A 209 -19.53 -15.93 5.91
N PHE A 210 -18.49 -15.18 5.52
CA PHE A 210 -17.22 -15.77 5.09
C PHE A 210 -16.48 -16.46 6.24
N ALA A 211 -16.45 -15.88 7.44
CA ALA A 211 -15.76 -16.47 8.58
C ALA A 211 -16.39 -17.80 9.02
N ILE A 212 -17.72 -17.84 9.16
CA ILE A 212 -18.47 -19.06 9.52
C ILE A 212 -18.39 -20.07 8.38
N GLY A 213 -18.57 -19.63 7.13
CA GLY A 213 -18.44 -20.49 5.95
C GLY A 213 -17.07 -21.17 5.89
N PHE A 214 -15.99 -20.40 6.12
CA PHE A 214 -14.64 -20.95 6.15
C PHE A 214 -14.42 -21.93 7.32
N CYS A 215 -14.95 -21.63 8.52
CA CYS A 215 -14.90 -22.53 9.67
C CYS A 215 -15.60 -23.88 9.36
N LEU A 216 -16.78 -23.84 8.74
CA LEU A 216 -17.51 -25.04 8.34
C LEU A 216 -16.74 -25.85 7.29
N ILE A 217 -16.24 -25.19 6.24
CA ILE A 217 -15.43 -25.81 5.19
C ILE A 217 -14.21 -26.50 5.82
N THR A 218 -13.50 -25.82 6.72
CA THR A 218 -12.31 -26.36 7.38
C THR A 218 -12.63 -27.59 8.23
N GLY A 219 -13.70 -27.53 9.04
CA GLY A 219 -14.13 -28.65 9.87
C GLY A 219 -14.60 -29.85 9.06
N LEU A 220 -15.34 -29.63 7.97
CA LEU A 220 -15.76 -30.69 7.04
C LEU A 220 -14.57 -31.32 6.33
N ILE A 221 -13.65 -30.52 5.79
CA ILE A 221 -12.46 -31.00 5.10
C ILE A 221 -11.58 -31.83 6.06
N ALA A 222 -11.33 -31.35 7.27
CA ALA A 222 -10.50 -32.07 8.23
C ALA A 222 -11.17 -33.33 8.82
N GLY A 223 -12.50 -33.34 8.95
CA GLY A 223 -13.29 -34.49 9.38
C GLY A 223 -13.52 -35.53 8.29
N SER A 224 -13.40 -35.15 7.01
CA SER A 224 -13.72 -36.00 5.87
C SER A 224 -12.88 -37.27 5.81
N TYR A 225 -11.56 -37.19 6.01
CA TYR A 225 -10.67 -38.34 5.93
C TYR A 225 -10.96 -39.35 7.06
N PRO A 226 -11.02 -38.95 8.35
CA PRO A 226 -11.41 -39.86 9.41
C PRO A 226 -12.80 -40.47 9.22
N ALA A 227 -13.78 -39.63 8.86
CA ALA A 227 -15.17 -40.04 8.74
C ALA A 227 -15.37 -41.01 7.58
N LEU A 228 -14.80 -40.77 6.40
CA LEU A 228 -15.04 -41.61 5.22
C LEU A 228 -14.12 -42.84 5.18
N TYR A 229 -12.84 -42.67 5.53
CA TYR A 229 -11.84 -43.72 5.41
C TYR A 229 -11.95 -44.75 6.55
N LEU A 230 -11.95 -44.33 7.83
CA LEU A 230 -12.03 -45.28 8.96
C LEU A 230 -13.41 -45.92 9.10
N SER A 231 -14.48 -45.18 8.80
CA SER A 231 -15.83 -45.76 8.83
C SER A 231 -16.06 -46.82 7.76
N SER A 232 -15.17 -46.98 6.77
CA SER A 232 -15.24 -48.05 5.77
C SER A 232 -14.59 -49.37 6.22
N PHE A 233 -13.89 -49.39 7.37
CA PHE A 233 -13.10 -50.56 7.77
C PHE A 233 -13.92 -51.79 8.17
N ARG A 234 -13.45 -52.96 7.71
CA ARG A 234 -13.98 -54.27 8.09
C ARG A 234 -13.32 -54.72 9.41
N PRO A 235 -14.09 -54.98 10.49
CA PRO A 235 -13.55 -55.23 11.83
C PRO A 235 -12.52 -56.37 11.91
N ILE A 236 -12.73 -57.44 11.15
CA ILE A 236 -11.88 -58.64 11.11
C ILE A 236 -10.43 -58.31 10.72
N LYS A 237 -10.21 -57.33 9.84
CA LYS A 237 -8.86 -56.95 9.37
C LYS A 237 -8.11 -56.04 10.34
N VAL A 238 -8.83 -55.25 11.14
CA VAL A 238 -8.24 -54.30 12.11
C VAL A 238 -7.84 -55.02 13.40
N LEU A 239 -8.63 -56.00 13.86
CA LEU A 239 -8.40 -56.72 15.11
C LEU A 239 -7.29 -57.78 15.02
N LYS A 240 -7.02 -58.36 13.84
CA LYS A 240 -5.95 -59.35 13.65
C LYS A 240 -4.53 -58.75 13.55
N GLY A 241 -4.37 -57.42 13.62
CA GLY A 241 -3.06 -56.77 13.59
C GLY A 241 -2.29 -56.86 12.25
N THR A 242 -2.75 -57.66 11.29
CA THR A 242 -2.14 -57.84 9.96
C THR A 242 -2.41 -56.69 8.98
N PHE A 243 -2.89 -55.55 9.47
CA PHE A 243 -3.27 -54.42 8.63
C PHE A 243 -2.06 -53.52 8.32
N LYS A 244 -1.42 -53.74 7.18
CA LYS A 244 -0.59 -52.72 6.54
C LYS A 244 -1.47 -51.99 5.53
N ALA A 245 -1.83 -50.74 5.80
CA ALA A 245 -2.46 -49.89 4.80
C ALA A 245 -1.57 -49.90 3.53
N GLY A 246 -2.16 -50.20 2.36
CA GLY A 246 -1.39 -50.35 1.12
C GLY A 246 -0.58 -49.08 0.82
N ARG A 247 0.54 -49.22 0.10
CA ARG A 247 1.45 -48.10 -0.25
C ARG A 247 0.72 -46.90 -0.89
N LEU A 248 -0.41 -47.15 -1.56
CA LEU A 248 -1.32 -46.18 -2.18
C LEU A 248 -2.19 -45.38 -1.20
N ALA A 249 -2.46 -45.88 0.01
CA ALA A 249 -3.25 -45.17 1.02
C ALA A 249 -2.50 -43.98 1.65
N ALA A 250 -1.17 -44.03 1.67
CA ALA A 250 -0.31 -42.98 2.22
C ALA A 250 0.03 -41.87 1.22
N LEU A 251 -0.24 -42.08 -0.08
CA LEU A 251 0.11 -41.16 -1.17
C LEU A 251 -0.59 -39.79 -1.05
N PRO A 252 -1.92 -39.70 -0.80
CA PRO A 252 -2.61 -38.42 -0.66
C PRO A 252 -2.04 -37.56 0.48
N ARG A 253 -1.77 -38.18 1.64
CA ARG A 253 -1.16 -37.49 2.78
C ARG A 253 0.25 -37.00 2.45
N LYS A 254 1.08 -37.84 1.83
CA LYS A 254 2.44 -37.44 1.43
C LYS A 254 2.42 -36.28 0.45
N ALA A 255 1.52 -36.30 -0.54
CA ALA A 255 1.36 -35.20 -1.48
C ALA A 255 0.93 -33.90 -0.79
N LEU A 256 -0.05 -33.97 0.13
CA LEU A 256 -0.51 -32.82 0.92
C LEU A 256 0.61 -32.24 1.80
N VAL A 257 1.38 -33.09 2.46
CA VAL A 257 2.52 -32.67 3.30
C VAL A 257 3.61 -32.00 2.45
N VAL A 258 3.98 -32.60 1.32
CA VAL A 258 4.97 -32.01 0.41
C VAL A 258 4.47 -30.66 -0.11
N PHE A 259 3.21 -30.56 -0.55
CA PHE A 259 2.60 -29.31 -0.99
C PHE A 259 2.62 -28.24 0.12
N GLN A 260 2.26 -28.60 1.34
CA GLN A 260 2.29 -27.71 2.51
C GLN A 260 3.70 -27.15 2.75
N PHE A 261 4.72 -28.03 2.77
CA PHE A 261 6.10 -27.60 2.95
C PHE A 261 6.59 -26.73 1.79
N THR A 262 6.26 -27.07 0.55
CA THR A 262 6.60 -26.25 -0.62
C THR A 262 6.03 -24.83 -0.51
N VAL A 263 4.72 -24.70 -0.23
CA VAL A 263 4.09 -23.37 -0.09
C VAL A 263 4.69 -22.61 1.09
N SER A 264 4.97 -23.28 2.21
CA SER A 264 5.60 -22.64 3.37
C SER A 264 7.01 -22.12 3.07
N VAL A 265 7.82 -22.91 2.34
CA VAL A 265 9.16 -22.49 1.90
C VAL A 265 9.08 -21.31 0.92
N VAL A 266 8.14 -21.33 -0.03
CA VAL A 266 7.93 -20.21 -0.97
C VAL A 266 7.56 -18.93 -0.23
N LEU A 267 6.63 -19.00 0.74
CA LEU A 267 6.25 -17.84 1.56
C LEU A 267 7.44 -17.34 2.40
N MET A 268 8.23 -18.24 2.98
CA MET A 268 9.42 -17.87 3.75
C MET A 268 10.47 -17.16 2.88
N ILE A 269 10.77 -17.70 1.69
CA ILE A 269 11.66 -17.06 0.72
C ILE A 269 11.09 -15.69 0.32
N GLY A 270 9.79 -15.60 0.03
CA GLY A 270 9.11 -14.36 -0.31
C GLY A 270 9.29 -13.28 0.76
N THR A 271 9.04 -13.62 2.03
CA THR A 271 9.25 -12.71 3.16
C THR A 271 10.71 -12.26 3.27
N ILE A 272 11.67 -13.17 3.10
CA ILE A 272 13.10 -12.83 3.12
C ILE A 272 13.45 -11.89 1.96
N VAL A 273 12.94 -12.14 0.76
CA VAL A 273 13.17 -11.27 -0.40
C VAL A 273 12.58 -9.88 -0.17
N VAL A 274 11.33 -9.79 0.30
CA VAL A 274 10.70 -8.50 0.63
C VAL A 274 11.52 -7.76 1.68
N PHE A 275 11.95 -8.44 2.75
CA PHE A 275 12.79 -7.85 3.77
C PHE A 275 14.12 -7.34 3.20
N ARG A 276 14.77 -8.13 2.32
CA ARG A 276 15.99 -7.71 1.62
C ARG A 276 15.76 -6.52 0.70
N GLN A 277 14.63 -6.46 0.00
CA GLN A 277 14.27 -5.31 -0.84
C GLN A 277 14.06 -4.05 -0.01
N ILE A 278 13.43 -4.16 1.17
CA ILE A 278 13.28 -3.04 2.10
C ILE A 278 14.66 -2.54 2.58
N GLN A 279 15.56 -3.44 2.99
CA GLN A 279 16.92 -3.04 3.38
C GLN A 279 17.70 -2.44 2.21
N TYR A 280 17.62 -3.04 1.02
CA TYR A 280 18.24 -2.50 -0.19
C TYR A 280 17.76 -1.09 -0.51
N GLY A 281 16.45 -0.82 -0.41
CA GLY A 281 15.91 0.53 -0.59
C GLY A 281 16.39 1.52 0.47
N LYS A 282 16.51 1.08 1.73
CA LYS A 282 16.96 1.91 2.86
C LYS A 282 18.45 2.26 2.80
N ASP A 283 19.26 1.34 2.29
CA ASP A 283 20.72 1.43 2.23
C ASP A 283 21.24 1.86 0.84
N ARG A 284 20.33 2.09 -0.12
CA ARG A 284 20.67 2.63 -1.45
C ARG A 284 21.43 3.95 -1.28
N PRO A 285 22.58 4.14 -1.96
CA PRO A 285 23.25 5.44 -1.97
C PRO A 285 22.35 6.46 -2.68
N ILE A 286 21.95 7.50 -1.96
CA ILE A 286 21.02 8.55 -2.43
C ILE A 286 21.73 9.81 -2.94
N GLY A 287 23.07 9.82 -2.95
CA GLY A 287 23.87 10.91 -3.53
C GLY A 287 24.10 12.13 -2.61
N TYR A 288 23.55 12.12 -1.39
CA TYR A 288 23.75 13.13 -0.34
C TYR A 288 23.83 12.46 1.03
N ASP A 289 24.31 13.18 2.05
CA ASP A 289 24.38 12.68 3.42
C ASP A 289 23.06 12.91 4.15
N LYS A 290 22.42 11.84 4.61
CA LYS A 290 21.16 11.90 5.38
C LYS A 290 21.37 12.14 6.87
N HIS A 291 22.59 12.01 7.38
CA HIS A 291 22.86 12.13 8.80
C HIS A 291 22.93 13.60 9.20
N ASN A 292 22.28 13.97 10.31
CA ASN A 292 22.30 15.31 10.90
C ASN A 292 21.72 16.42 10.01
N LEU A 293 20.88 16.09 9.02
CA LEU A 293 20.08 17.06 8.29
C LEU A 293 18.77 17.33 9.01
N VAL A 294 18.44 18.60 9.18
CA VAL A 294 17.16 19.06 9.72
C VAL A 294 16.54 20.00 8.70
N GLU A 295 15.31 19.68 8.29
CA GLU A 295 14.51 20.53 7.42
C GLU A 295 13.49 21.30 8.25
N VAL A 296 13.38 22.60 8.00
CA VAL A 296 12.41 23.47 8.66
C VAL A 296 11.67 24.26 7.59
N SER A 297 10.35 24.06 7.51
CA SER A 297 9.51 24.82 6.60
C SER A 297 9.45 26.29 7.02
N MET A 298 9.80 27.19 6.10
CA MET A 298 9.74 28.64 6.33
C MET A 298 8.30 29.14 6.18
N THR A 299 7.50 28.98 7.24
CA THR A 299 6.08 29.32 7.24
C THR A 299 5.80 30.83 7.37
N THR A 300 6.79 31.61 7.82
CA THR A 300 6.66 33.06 8.04
C THR A 300 7.52 33.87 7.05
N PRO A 301 6.97 34.93 6.43
CA PRO A 301 7.73 35.79 5.51
C PRO A 301 8.93 36.47 6.17
N GLU A 302 8.86 36.73 7.47
CA GLU A 302 9.92 37.39 8.24
C GLU A 302 11.19 36.54 8.27
N LEU A 303 11.05 35.20 8.35
CA LEU A 303 12.19 34.30 8.26
C LEU A 303 12.84 34.36 6.87
N ALA A 304 12.04 34.42 5.81
CA ALA A 304 12.55 34.51 4.45
C ALA A 304 13.26 35.86 4.21
N LYS A 305 12.67 36.96 4.68
CA LYS A 305 13.25 38.31 4.56
C LYS A 305 14.56 38.45 5.33
N ASN A 306 14.65 37.85 6.51
CA ASN A 306 15.82 37.96 7.39
C ASN A 306 16.74 36.72 7.30
N TYR A 307 16.67 35.96 6.20
CA TYR A 307 17.42 34.71 6.06
C TYR A 307 18.93 34.89 6.28
N ASN A 308 19.53 35.94 5.73
CA ASN A 308 20.97 36.19 5.89
C ASN A 308 21.36 36.39 7.36
N ALA A 309 20.52 37.08 8.14
CA ALA A 309 20.77 37.27 9.57
C ALA A 309 20.65 35.93 10.33
N LEU A 310 19.60 35.16 10.04
CA LEU A 310 19.39 33.82 10.59
C LEU A 310 20.55 32.87 10.25
N GLN A 311 20.98 32.85 8.99
CA GLN A 311 22.11 32.04 8.52
C GLN A 311 23.38 32.39 9.28
N ASN A 312 23.68 33.69 9.45
CA ASN A 312 24.86 34.14 10.18
C ASN A 312 24.81 33.74 11.66
N GLU A 313 23.67 33.94 12.33
CA GLU A 313 23.50 33.58 13.74
C GLU A 313 23.62 32.06 13.96
N LEU A 314 22.98 31.25 13.10
CA LEU A 314 23.05 29.80 13.19
C LEU A 314 24.47 29.28 12.94
N ARG A 315 25.18 29.82 11.94
CA ARG A 315 26.60 29.48 11.70
C ARG A 315 27.49 29.86 12.88
N GLN A 316 27.23 31.00 13.52
CA GLN A 316 27.99 31.45 14.70
C GLN A 316 27.67 30.69 15.97
N SER A 317 26.52 30.01 16.05
CA SER A 317 26.12 29.24 17.23
C SER A 317 27.06 28.08 17.59
N GLY A 318 27.86 27.60 16.63
CA GLY A 318 28.72 26.43 16.79
C GLY A 318 28.00 25.08 16.66
N TYR A 319 26.66 25.06 16.59
CA TYR A 319 25.88 23.84 16.44
C TYR A 319 25.52 23.52 14.98
N VAL A 320 25.52 24.52 14.10
CA VAL A 320 25.12 24.39 12.70
C VAL A 320 26.35 24.54 11.80
N ALA A 321 26.75 23.45 11.15
CA ALA A 321 27.90 23.43 10.25
C ALA A 321 27.62 24.19 8.93
N ALA A 322 26.42 24.03 8.38
CA ALA A 322 25.98 24.68 7.15
C ALA A 322 24.46 24.83 7.14
N ILE A 323 23.97 25.82 6.40
CA ILE A 323 22.54 26.07 6.21
C ILE A 323 22.32 26.63 4.81
N ALA A 324 21.24 26.18 4.18
CA ALA A 324 20.81 26.57 2.84
C ALA A 324 19.28 26.68 2.77
N GLN A 325 18.76 27.38 1.77
CA GLN A 325 17.34 27.33 1.40
C GLN A 325 17.17 26.48 0.15
N SER A 326 16.01 25.82 0.06
CA SER A 326 15.53 25.18 -1.14
C SER A 326 14.05 25.48 -1.34
N SER A 327 13.60 25.51 -2.61
CA SER A 327 12.19 25.70 -2.93
C SER A 327 11.36 24.45 -2.66
N VAL A 328 11.99 23.27 -2.67
CA VAL A 328 11.35 21.99 -2.34
C VAL A 328 12.24 21.17 -1.38
N PRO A 329 11.65 20.27 -0.57
CA PRO A 329 12.37 19.31 0.26
C PRO A 329 13.37 18.49 -0.57
N VAL A 330 14.49 18.07 0.03
CA VAL A 330 15.49 17.23 -0.66
C VAL A 330 14.93 15.87 -1.08
N THR A 331 13.83 15.43 -0.44
CA THR A 331 13.18 14.14 -0.67
C THR A 331 11.94 14.22 -1.57
N ALA A 332 11.63 15.39 -2.14
CA ALA A 332 10.41 15.59 -2.91
C ALA A 332 10.62 16.48 -4.13
N ASP A 333 9.86 16.21 -5.19
CA ASP A 333 9.79 17.03 -6.39
C ASP A 333 8.37 17.58 -6.53
N TYR A 334 8.21 18.91 -6.52
CA TYR A 334 6.89 19.57 -6.57
C TYR A 334 6.65 20.41 -7.82
N GLY A 335 7.62 20.52 -8.73
CA GLY A 335 7.45 21.31 -9.94
C GLY A 335 8.61 21.18 -10.91
N GLY A 336 8.31 21.35 -12.19
CA GLY A 336 9.29 21.30 -13.26
C GLY A 336 8.92 22.22 -14.41
N THR A 337 9.89 22.44 -15.29
CA THR A 337 9.71 23.22 -16.52
C THR A 337 9.92 22.34 -17.74
N THR A 338 9.12 22.55 -18.76
CA THR A 338 9.28 21.92 -20.08
C THR A 338 9.98 22.84 -21.08
N ASP A 339 10.15 24.12 -20.71
CA ASP A 339 10.73 25.18 -21.56
C ASP A 339 12.23 25.32 -21.32
N VAL A 340 12.97 24.25 -21.62
CA VAL A 340 14.43 24.19 -21.51
C VAL A 340 15.04 23.89 -22.87
N SER A 341 16.03 24.71 -23.28
CA SER A 341 16.78 24.57 -24.52
C SER A 341 18.28 24.38 -24.24
N TRP A 342 18.95 23.54 -25.02
CA TRP A 342 20.39 23.29 -24.93
C TRP A 342 20.98 23.04 -26.33
N ALA A 343 22.29 23.25 -26.45
CA ALA A 343 23.01 23.04 -27.71
C ALA A 343 22.87 21.58 -28.17
N GLY A 344 22.39 21.38 -29.40
CA GLY A 344 22.17 20.06 -30.00
C GLY A 344 20.81 19.42 -29.70
N LYS A 345 19.87 20.11 -29.03
CA LYS A 345 18.49 19.64 -28.91
C LYS A 345 17.83 19.61 -30.29
N THR A 346 17.60 18.41 -30.83
CA THR A 346 16.89 18.18 -32.09
C THR A 346 15.46 17.70 -31.84
N GLY A 347 14.47 18.33 -32.47
CA GLY A 347 13.06 17.94 -32.41
C GLY A 347 12.19 18.75 -31.43
N GLU A 348 10.88 18.60 -31.56
CA GLU A 348 9.86 19.33 -30.77
C GLU A 348 9.69 18.80 -29.33
N ASN A 349 10.52 17.85 -28.90
CA ASN A 349 10.35 17.18 -27.62
C ASN A 349 10.62 18.15 -26.46
N LYS A 350 9.63 18.34 -25.58
CA LYS A 350 9.71 19.22 -24.40
C LYS A 350 9.67 18.37 -23.12
N PRO A 351 10.78 17.69 -22.75
CA PRO A 351 10.79 16.85 -21.56
C PRO A 351 10.61 17.72 -20.31
N LEU A 352 9.89 17.19 -19.33
CA LEU A 352 9.71 17.84 -18.03
C LEU A 352 11.00 17.73 -17.23
N PHE A 353 11.63 18.87 -16.95
CA PHE A 353 12.74 18.97 -16.01
C PHE A 353 12.20 19.38 -14.65
N MET A 354 12.18 18.43 -13.71
CA MET A 354 11.96 18.77 -12.31
C MET A 354 13.11 19.66 -11.83
N SER A 355 12.79 20.75 -11.13
CA SER A 355 13.79 21.75 -10.75
C SER A 355 13.62 22.16 -9.30
N ASN A 356 14.73 22.22 -8.57
CA ASN A 356 14.79 22.77 -7.21
C ASN A 356 15.67 24.02 -7.23
N ARG A 357 15.11 25.15 -6.78
CA ARG A 357 15.87 26.39 -6.62
C ARG A 357 16.52 26.38 -5.25
N VAL A 358 17.82 26.53 -5.21
CA VAL A 358 18.61 26.40 -3.99
C VAL A 358 19.57 27.56 -3.81
N THR A 359 19.96 27.85 -2.57
CA THR A 359 21.05 28.77 -2.28
C THR A 359 22.41 28.09 -2.53
N GLN A 360 23.45 28.89 -2.68
CA GLN A 360 24.80 28.44 -3.04
C GLN A 360 25.39 27.41 -2.05
N ASP A 361 25.04 27.52 -0.75
CA ASP A 361 25.50 26.62 0.30
C ASP A 361 24.78 25.25 0.34
N TYR A 362 23.81 25.02 -0.56
CA TYR A 362 22.98 23.82 -0.51
C TYR A 362 23.79 22.55 -0.64
N GLY A 363 24.73 22.51 -1.59
CA GLY A 363 25.59 21.37 -1.80
C GLY A 363 26.47 21.01 -0.60
N ALA A 364 27.06 22.01 0.04
CA ALA A 364 27.82 21.86 1.27
C ALA A 364 26.93 21.43 2.45
N THR A 365 25.68 21.89 2.47
CA THR A 365 24.70 21.55 3.52
C THR A 365 24.27 20.08 3.43
N ILE A 366 23.89 19.60 2.24
CA ILE A 366 23.44 18.22 2.05
C ILE A 366 24.58 17.22 1.81
N GLY A 367 25.80 17.72 1.57
CA GLY A 367 26.98 16.89 1.33
C GLY A 367 26.91 16.11 0.02
N TRP A 368 26.32 16.69 -1.03
CA TRP A 368 26.32 16.03 -2.35
C TRP A 368 27.71 16.02 -2.98
N LYS A 369 27.92 15.15 -3.98
CA LYS A 369 29.21 15.03 -4.67
C LYS A 369 29.08 15.41 -6.14
N ILE A 370 29.87 16.39 -6.56
CA ILE A 370 29.97 16.79 -7.96
C ILE A 370 30.87 15.80 -8.71
N ILE A 371 30.30 15.11 -9.71
CA ILE A 371 31.03 14.16 -10.56
C ILE A 371 31.86 14.89 -11.62
N LYS A 372 31.31 15.97 -12.19
CA LYS A 372 31.94 16.77 -13.23
C LYS A 372 31.50 18.23 -13.10
N GLY A 373 32.44 19.16 -13.29
CA GLY A 373 32.18 20.59 -13.16
C GLY A 373 32.48 21.09 -11.75
N ARG A 374 31.65 22.02 -11.26
CA ARG A 374 31.79 22.63 -9.93
C ARG A 374 30.42 22.81 -9.29
N ASP A 375 30.43 22.99 -7.97
CA ASP A 375 29.24 23.41 -7.23
C ASP A 375 28.94 24.91 -7.43
N PHE A 376 27.78 25.35 -6.95
CA PHE A 376 27.43 26.75 -6.85
C PHE A 376 28.39 27.49 -5.92
N SER A 377 28.74 28.73 -6.26
CA SER A 377 29.67 29.53 -5.47
C SER A 377 29.41 31.02 -5.62
N SER A 378 29.57 31.75 -4.52
CA SER A 378 29.47 33.21 -4.48
C SER A 378 30.51 33.91 -5.38
N ALA A 379 31.59 33.22 -5.73
CA ALA A 379 32.61 33.73 -6.63
C ALA A 379 32.13 33.88 -8.09
N PHE A 380 30.99 33.26 -8.46
CA PHE A 380 30.47 33.28 -9.82
C PHE A 380 29.05 33.86 -9.85
N PRO A 381 28.89 35.17 -10.15
CA PRO A 381 27.57 35.83 -10.22
C PRO A 381 26.60 35.18 -11.23
N THR A 382 27.14 34.53 -12.26
CA THR A 382 26.37 33.79 -13.28
C THR A 382 25.64 32.57 -12.72
N ASP A 383 25.94 32.13 -11.49
CA ASP A 383 25.31 30.95 -10.88
C ASP A 383 23.81 31.14 -10.63
N THR A 384 23.34 32.38 -10.64
CA THR A 384 21.90 32.71 -10.57
C THR A 384 21.07 32.13 -11.72
N SER A 385 21.70 31.80 -12.86
CA SER A 385 21.08 31.13 -14.00
C SER A 385 21.70 29.77 -14.33
N ALA A 386 22.63 29.29 -13.49
CA ALA A 386 23.27 27.99 -13.68
C ALA A 386 22.39 26.84 -13.16
N VAL A 387 22.61 25.66 -13.70
CA VAL A 387 21.89 24.44 -13.31
C VAL A 387 22.90 23.33 -13.07
N ILE A 388 22.74 22.61 -11.96
CA ILE A 388 23.42 21.35 -11.70
C ILE A 388 22.48 20.22 -12.07
N LEU A 389 22.90 19.37 -13.01
CA LEU A 389 22.14 18.21 -13.44
C LEU A 389 22.48 17.01 -12.56
N ASN A 390 21.45 16.37 -12.02
CA ASN A 390 21.58 15.12 -11.29
C ASN A 390 21.36 13.91 -12.22
N THR A 391 22.17 12.86 -12.06
CA THR A 391 21.93 11.54 -12.67
C THR A 391 21.19 10.66 -11.66
N ALA A 392 19.92 10.36 -11.93
CA ALA A 392 19.07 9.52 -11.07
C ALA A 392 19.49 8.04 -11.02
#